data_AF-A0A0P4V1Y9-F1
#
_entry.id   AF-A0A0P4V1Y9-F1
#
_cell.length_a   1.000
_cell.length_b   1.000
_cell.length_c   1.000
_cell.angle_alpha   90.00
_cell.angle_beta   90.00
_cell.angle_gamma   90.00
#
_symmetry.space_group_name_H-M   'P 1'
#
loop_
_entity.id
_entity.type
_entity.pdbx_description
1 polymer ?
#
loop_
_entity_poly.entity_id
_entity_poly.type
_entity_poly.pdbx_seq_one_letter_code
_entity_poly.pdbx_strand_id
1 'polypeptide(L)'
;MQKLEREQSCINISLSGEVDKISATTVVWIEERTPNLDELNLEQINIDLDRGAIAVDGYSCTSQPNIFAVGDCTLRPHWTPVAIASGRAFADTEFGNQTCAVSYKNIPAVISTKPEAATIGLSETQAREKFGNAVRCYRKTFQPLFNLIGESKQEALLKLVIDQHSDRVLGAHMVGEYASEIIQMVAPAMKAGVTKKHFDQAIGIHPSLGEEFFTMR
;
A
#
# COMPACT_ATOMS: atom_id res chain seq x y z
N MET A 1 0.95 -19.23 17.86
CA MET A 1 0.32 -19.22 19.20
C MET A 1 -0.26 -20.59 19.46
N GLN A 2 0.01 -21.19 20.62
CA GLN A 2 -0.46 -22.56 20.93
C GLN A 2 -1.67 -22.57 21.84
N LYS A 3 -1.75 -21.62 22.80
CA LYS A 3 -2.84 -21.60 23.79
C LYS A 3 -3.08 -20.18 24.33
N LEU A 4 -4.34 -19.88 24.63
CA LEU A 4 -4.77 -18.71 25.39
C LEU A 4 -5.54 -19.18 26.63
N GLU A 5 -5.13 -18.72 27.80
CA GLU A 5 -5.80 -19.02 29.07
C GLU A 5 -6.11 -17.72 29.80
N ARG A 6 -7.36 -17.54 30.21
CA ARG A 6 -7.76 -16.37 30.99
C ARG A 6 -7.64 -16.69 32.48
N GLU A 7 -6.80 -15.95 33.19
CA GLU A 7 -6.61 -16.04 34.63
C GLU A 7 -6.86 -14.66 35.26
N GLN A 8 -7.95 -14.53 36.02
CA GLN A 8 -8.35 -13.27 36.67
C GLN A 8 -8.43 -12.09 35.66
N SER A 9 -7.57 -11.07 35.84
CA SER A 9 -7.46 -9.86 35.00
C SER A 9 -6.44 -9.99 33.86
N CYS A 10 -5.84 -11.17 33.69
CA CYS A 10 -4.80 -11.43 32.70
C CYS A 10 -5.19 -12.56 31.73
N ILE A 11 -4.56 -12.53 30.57
CA ILE A 11 -4.58 -13.54 29.53
C ILE A 11 -3.16 -14.06 29.40
N ASN A 12 -2.96 -15.32 29.73
CA ASN A 12 -1.70 -16.04 29.54
C ASN A 12 -1.67 -16.60 28.11
N ILE A 13 -0.66 -16.20 27.37
CA ILE A 13 -0.44 -16.56 25.97
C ILE A 13 0.74 -17.52 25.91
N SER A 14 0.52 -18.75 25.44
CA SER A 14 1.61 -19.69 25.17
C SER A 14 2.04 -19.60 23.71
N LEU A 15 3.31 -19.31 23.49
CA LEU A 15 3.92 -19.23 22.17
C LEU A 15 4.60 -20.55 21.82
N SER A 16 4.80 -20.79 20.53
CA SER A 16 5.45 -22.00 20.00
C SER A 16 6.98 -21.89 19.93
N GLY A 17 7.60 -20.92 20.62
CA GLY A 17 9.03 -20.61 20.56
C GLY A 17 9.66 -20.50 21.95
N GLU A 18 10.90 -19.98 22.04
CA GLU A 18 11.69 -19.94 23.28
C GLU A 18 11.06 -19.16 24.45
N VAL A 19 10.10 -18.28 24.17
CA VAL A 19 9.31 -17.59 25.21
C VAL A 19 8.06 -18.42 25.49
N ASP A 20 8.10 -19.17 26.59
CA ASP A 20 7.03 -20.12 26.92
C ASP A 20 5.68 -19.44 27.23
N LYS A 21 5.69 -18.25 27.85
CA LYS A 21 4.47 -17.54 28.28
C LYS A 21 4.61 -16.01 28.26
N ILE A 22 3.57 -15.33 27.78
CA ILE A 22 3.38 -13.88 27.88
C ILE A 22 2.05 -13.62 28.60
N SER A 23 2.05 -12.74 29.62
CA SER A 23 0.82 -12.29 30.27
C SER A 23 0.42 -10.91 29.74
N ALA A 24 -0.84 -10.75 29.34
CA ALA A 24 -1.40 -9.48 28.85
C ALA A 24 -2.82 -9.25 29.38
N THR A 25 -3.28 -8.01 29.47
CA THR A 25 -4.68 -7.70 29.83
C THR A 25 -5.61 -7.74 28.63
N THR A 26 -5.05 -7.63 27.42
CA THR A 26 -5.81 -7.59 26.16
C THR A 26 -4.97 -8.24 25.07
N VAL A 27 -5.63 -9.05 24.23
CA VAL A 27 -5.04 -9.62 23.02
C VAL A 27 -5.84 -9.07 21.84
N VAL A 28 -5.14 -8.47 20.89
CA VAL A 28 -5.72 -8.05 19.62
C VAL A 28 -5.25 -9.01 18.54
N TRP A 29 -6.20 -9.62 17.85
CA TRP A 29 -5.93 -10.57 16.78
C TRP A 29 -6.08 -9.85 15.44
N ILE A 30 -4.99 -9.77 14.68
CA ILE A 30 -4.93 -9.10 13.39
C ILE A 30 -4.54 -10.15 12.37
N GLU A 31 -5.55 -10.75 11.73
CA GLU A 31 -5.40 -11.72 10.64
C GLU A 31 -5.92 -11.14 9.33
N GLU A 32 -5.87 -11.97 8.30
CA GLU A 32 -6.46 -11.66 7.00
C GLU A 32 -7.98 -11.42 7.12
N ARG A 33 -8.51 -10.66 6.17
CA ARG A 33 -9.94 -10.35 6.08
C ARG A 33 -10.59 -11.30 5.10
N THR A 34 -11.72 -11.90 5.50
CA THR A 34 -12.54 -12.72 4.62
C THR A 34 -13.66 -11.87 4.00
N PRO A 35 -13.94 -12.01 2.69
CA PRO A 35 -15.14 -11.44 2.06
C PRO A 35 -16.43 -11.83 2.79
N ASN A 36 -17.32 -10.86 3.00
CA ASN A 36 -18.64 -11.13 3.59
C ASN A 36 -19.63 -11.59 2.50
N LEU A 37 -19.71 -12.91 2.28
CA LEU A 37 -20.50 -13.51 1.18
C LEU A 37 -21.64 -14.44 1.67
N ASP A 38 -21.67 -14.78 2.95
CA ASP A 38 -22.50 -15.87 3.51
C ASP A 38 -24.00 -15.71 3.21
N GLU A 39 -24.51 -14.48 3.28
CA GLU A 39 -25.93 -14.18 3.10
C GLU A 39 -26.32 -13.91 1.63
N LEU A 40 -25.37 -13.98 0.69
CA LEU A 40 -25.59 -13.62 -0.71
C LEU A 40 -26.12 -14.78 -1.57
N ASN A 41 -26.14 -16.01 -1.06
CA ASN A 41 -26.61 -17.21 -1.77
C ASN A 41 -26.00 -17.36 -3.19
N LEU A 42 -24.70 -17.05 -3.33
CA LEU A 42 -24.02 -16.95 -4.63
C LEU A 42 -24.10 -18.23 -5.47
N GLU A 43 -24.17 -19.40 -4.82
CA GLU A 43 -24.34 -20.70 -5.47
C GLU A 43 -25.68 -20.80 -6.24
N GLN A 44 -26.76 -20.20 -5.72
CA GLN A 44 -28.08 -20.25 -6.36
C GLN A 44 -28.15 -19.43 -7.65
N ILE A 45 -27.27 -18.45 -7.78
CA ILE A 45 -27.18 -17.54 -8.93
C ILE A 45 -25.96 -17.80 -9.81
N ASN A 46 -25.23 -18.89 -9.57
CA ASN A 46 -24.05 -19.31 -10.35
C ASN A 46 -22.99 -18.20 -10.52
N ILE A 47 -22.65 -17.53 -9.42
CA ILE A 47 -21.54 -16.57 -9.37
C ILE A 47 -20.24 -17.30 -9.06
N ASP A 48 -19.24 -17.14 -9.94
CA ASP A 48 -17.94 -17.78 -9.76
C ASP A 48 -17.15 -17.13 -8.62
N LEU A 49 -16.43 -17.95 -7.86
CA LEU A 49 -15.51 -17.51 -6.82
C LEU A 49 -14.06 -17.82 -7.22
N ASP A 50 -13.15 -16.90 -6.90
CA ASP A 50 -11.71 -17.13 -6.91
C ASP A 50 -11.18 -16.98 -5.48
N ARG A 51 -10.55 -18.03 -4.94
CA ARG A 51 -9.96 -18.06 -3.58
C ARG A 51 -10.90 -17.50 -2.49
N GLY A 52 -12.19 -17.84 -2.55
CA GLY A 52 -13.19 -17.42 -1.54
C GLY A 52 -13.72 -15.98 -1.69
N ALA A 53 -13.39 -15.30 -2.79
CA ALA A 53 -13.93 -13.98 -3.14
C ALA A 53 -14.66 -14.05 -4.48
N ILE A 54 -15.53 -13.08 -4.77
CA ILE A 54 -16.25 -13.00 -6.05
C ILE A 54 -15.23 -12.77 -7.18
N ALA A 55 -15.24 -13.67 -8.16
CA ALA A 55 -14.43 -13.55 -9.35
C ALA A 55 -14.99 -12.44 -10.25
N VAL A 56 -14.11 -11.54 -10.69
CA VAL A 56 -14.47 -10.44 -11.59
C VAL A 56 -13.41 -10.21 -12.66
N ASP A 57 -13.84 -9.71 -13.81
CA ASP A 57 -12.94 -9.26 -14.87
C ASP A 57 -12.34 -7.86 -14.59
N GLY A 58 -11.69 -7.28 -15.61
CA GLY A 58 -11.11 -5.93 -15.53
C GLY A 58 -12.13 -4.78 -15.38
N TYR A 59 -13.40 -5.03 -15.69
CA TYR A 59 -14.51 -4.06 -15.66
C TYR A 59 -15.45 -4.27 -14.46
N SER A 60 -15.14 -5.23 -13.59
CA SER A 60 -15.94 -5.60 -12.40
C SER A 60 -17.16 -6.46 -12.70
N CYS A 61 -17.23 -7.04 -13.91
CA CYS A 61 -18.26 -7.98 -14.30
C CYS A 61 -18.00 -9.34 -13.64
N THR A 62 -19.06 -9.96 -13.10
CA THR A 62 -19.01 -11.35 -12.61
C THR A 62 -19.27 -12.34 -13.75
N SER A 63 -19.42 -13.63 -13.44
CA SER A 63 -19.89 -14.64 -14.40
C SER A 63 -21.35 -14.42 -14.86
N GLN A 64 -22.13 -13.59 -14.15
CA GLN A 64 -23.49 -13.23 -14.54
C GLN A 64 -23.53 -11.82 -15.18
N PRO A 65 -24.11 -11.66 -16.39
CA PRO A 65 -24.00 -10.40 -17.17
C PRO A 65 -24.52 -9.14 -16.48
N ASN A 66 -25.47 -9.28 -15.54
CA ASN A 66 -26.13 -8.17 -14.86
C ASN A 66 -25.73 -8.06 -13.38
N ILE A 67 -24.68 -8.77 -12.95
CA ILE A 67 -24.18 -8.77 -11.57
C ILE A 67 -22.72 -8.36 -11.60
N PHE A 68 -22.38 -7.40 -10.74
CA PHE A 68 -21.06 -6.78 -10.65
C PHE A 68 -20.59 -6.80 -9.20
N ALA A 69 -19.27 -6.81 -9.00
CA ALA A 69 -18.68 -6.77 -7.66
C ALA A 69 -17.46 -5.86 -7.59
N VAL A 70 -17.38 -5.03 -6.56
CA VAL A 70 -16.30 -4.07 -6.33
C VAL A 70 -15.88 -4.05 -4.87
N GLY A 71 -14.61 -3.75 -4.62
CA GLY A 71 -14.05 -3.67 -3.27
C GLY A 71 -13.65 -5.02 -2.68
N ASP A 72 -13.65 -5.10 -1.35
CA ASP A 72 -13.11 -6.21 -0.56
C ASP A 72 -13.86 -7.55 -0.73
N CYS A 73 -15.01 -7.58 -1.42
CA CYS A 73 -15.67 -8.83 -1.79
C CYS A 73 -15.00 -9.53 -2.98
N THR A 74 -14.00 -8.89 -3.60
CA THR A 74 -13.18 -9.40 -4.72
C THR A 74 -11.73 -9.52 -4.28
N LEU A 75 -10.86 -10.13 -5.10
CA LEU A 75 -9.42 -10.23 -4.80
C LEU A 75 -8.60 -8.98 -5.19
N ARG A 76 -9.25 -7.84 -5.38
CA ARG A 76 -8.58 -6.57 -5.66
C ARG A 76 -7.97 -6.01 -4.37
N PRO A 77 -7.00 -5.07 -4.44
CA PRO A 77 -6.43 -4.48 -3.23
C PRO A 77 -7.51 -3.89 -2.28
N HIS A 78 -7.50 -4.32 -1.02
CA HIS A 78 -8.54 -4.05 -0.02
C HIS A 78 -8.50 -2.63 0.57
N TRP A 79 -8.54 -1.60 -0.27
CA TRP A 79 -8.33 -0.22 0.13
C TRP A 79 -9.51 0.65 -0.29
N THR A 80 -9.96 1.54 0.59
CA THR A 80 -11.11 2.43 0.32
C THR A 80 -10.98 3.21 -0.99
N PRO A 81 -9.83 3.85 -1.33
CA PRO A 81 -9.69 4.55 -2.62
C PRO A 81 -9.78 3.62 -3.84
N VAL A 82 -9.37 2.35 -3.69
CA VAL A 82 -9.43 1.34 -4.74
C VAL A 82 -10.88 0.91 -4.98
N ALA A 83 -11.65 0.71 -3.91
CA ALA A 83 -13.09 0.43 -4.01
C ALA A 83 -13.85 1.61 -4.65
N ILE A 84 -13.57 2.85 -4.23
CA ILE A 84 -14.17 4.06 -4.81
C ILE A 84 -13.82 4.18 -6.31
N ALA A 85 -12.55 4.00 -6.68
CA ALA A 85 -12.13 4.06 -8.08
C ALA A 85 -12.79 2.95 -8.92
N SER A 86 -12.92 1.75 -8.37
CA SER A 86 -13.56 0.61 -9.04
C SER A 86 -15.06 0.86 -9.24
N GLY A 87 -15.75 1.40 -8.23
CA GLY A 87 -17.17 1.78 -8.33
C GLY A 87 -17.42 2.90 -9.36
N ARG A 88 -16.53 3.91 -9.43
CA ARG A 88 -16.59 4.95 -10.46
C ARG A 88 -16.37 4.38 -11.86
N ALA A 89 -15.34 3.56 -12.05
CA ALA A 89 -15.04 2.94 -13.33
C ALA A 89 -16.17 2.03 -13.82
N PHE A 90 -16.81 1.29 -12.91
CA PHE A 90 -18.03 0.54 -13.19
C PHE A 90 -19.16 1.47 -13.66
N ALA A 91 -19.47 2.54 -12.91
CA ALA A 91 -20.56 3.45 -13.27
C ALA A 91 -20.33 4.15 -14.62
N ASP A 92 -19.09 4.58 -14.89
CA ASP A 92 -18.71 5.19 -16.17
C ASP A 92 -18.86 4.19 -17.34
N THR A 93 -18.52 2.92 -17.11
CA THR A 93 -18.62 1.86 -18.12
C THR A 93 -20.07 1.48 -18.41
N GLU A 94 -20.86 1.22 -17.36
CA GLU A 94 -22.22 0.69 -17.48
C GLU A 94 -23.25 1.76 -17.84
N PHE A 95 -23.09 2.97 -17.28
CA PHE A 95 -24.08 4.04 -17.42
C PHE A 95 -23.55 5.28 -18.16
N GLY A 96 -22.22 5.44 -18.25
CA GLY A 96 -21.58 6.63 -18.82
C GLY A 96 -21.16 6.51 -20.29
N ASN A 97 -21.34 5.35 -20.93
CA ASN A 97 -20.80 5.04 -22.26
C ASN A 97 -19.28 5.26 -22.36
N GLN A 98 -18.56 5.15 -21.24
CA GLN A 98 -17.11 5.33 -21.18
C GLN A 98 -16.48 4.08 -20.56
N THR A 99 -16.17 3.09 -21.41
CA THR A 99 -15.50 1.87 -20.98
C THR A 99 -14.17 2.19 -20.31
N CYS A 100 -14.08 1.95 -19.00
CA CYS A 100 -12.96 2.34 -18.16
C CYS A 100 -12.62 1.20 -17.20
N ALA A 101 -11.33 0.83 -17.15
CA ALA A 101 -10.80 -0.11 -16.18
C ALA A 101 -9.85 0.61 -15.23
N VAL A 102 -9.87 0.23 -13.95
CA VAL A 102 -8.93 0.78 -12.97
C VAL A 102 -7.54 0.18 -13.18
N SER A 103 -6.54 1.05 -13.31
CA SER A 103 -5.14 0.62 -13.24
C SER A 103 -4.75 0.43 -11.77
N TYR A 104 -4.48 -0.82 -11.38
CA TYR A 104 -3.95 -1.15 -10.05
C TYR A 104 -2.42 -1.05 -9.96
N LYS A 105 -1.76 -0.45 -10.94
CA LYS A 105 -0.32 -0.15 -10.90
C LYS A 105 -0.09 1.10 -10.04
N ASN A 106 0.98 1.08 -9.22
CA ASN A 106 1.46 2.23 -8.45
C ASN A 106 0.39 2.85 -7.53
N ILE A 107 -0.37 2.03 -6.79
CA ILE A 107 -1.30 2.51 -5.77
C ILE A 107 -0.48 2.94 -4.53
N PRO A 108 -0.59 4.19 -4.04
CA PRO A 108 0.17 4.67 -2.89
C PRO A 108 -0.39 4.15 -1.56
N ALA A 109 0.44 3.48 -0.76
CA ALA A 109 0.11 2.91 0.55
C ALA A 109 0.59 3.77 1.70
N VAL A 110 -0.08 3.66 2.84
CA VAL A 110 0.39 4.18 4.14
C VAL A 110 0.23 3.13 5.24
N ILE A 111 1.20 3.11 6.15
CA ILE A 111 1.13 2.49 7.47
C ILE A 111 1.14 3.63 8.48
N SER A 112 0.00 3.87 9.14
CA SER A 112 -0.23 5.03 10.03
C SER A 112 0.37 4.84 11.43
N THR A 113 1.64 4.46 11.50
CA THR A 113 2.43 4.42 12.74
C THR A 113 2.98 5.80 13.09
N LYS A 114 3.71 5.90 14.22
CA LYS A 114 4.50 7.09 14.58
C LYS A 114 5.99 6.72 14.65
N PRO A 115 6.84 7.18 13.72
CA PRO A 115 6.50 7.95 12.51
C PRO A 115 5.71 7.12 11.48
N GLU A 116 5.08 7.80 10.52
CA GLU A 116 4.36 7.15 9.41
C GLU A 116 5.34 6.44 8.48
N ALA A 117 4.86 5.42 7.77
CA ALA A 117 5.54 4.88 6.61
C ALA A 117 4.61 4.92 5.40
N ALA A 118 5.11 5.32 4.25
CA ALA A 118 4.34 5.36 3.01
C ALA A 118 5.18 4.91 1.83
N THR A 119 4.52 4.33 0.83
CA THR A 119 5.18 3.74 -0.34
C THR A 119 4.31 3.87 -1.59
N ILE A 120 4.95 3.93 -2.74
CA ILE A 120 4.32 3.78 -4.03
C ILE A 120 5.24 3.01 -4.99
N GLY A 121 4.66 2.14 -5.81
CA GLY A 121 5.39 1.39 -6.82
C GLY A 121 6.11 0.17 -6.24
N LEU A 122 7.26 -0.17 -6.83
CA LEU A 122 7.99 -1.39 -6.50
C LEU A 122 8.95 -1.18 -5.32
N SER A 123 9.02 -2.18 -4.43
CA SER A 123 10.16 -2.32 -3.53
C SER A 123 11.44 -2.63 -4.33
N GLU A 124 12.62 -2.47 -3.72
CA GLU A 124 13.87 -2.85 -4.37
C GLU A 124 13.89 -4.33 -4.75
N THR A 125 13.41 -5.21 -3.86
CA THR A 125 13.34 -6.66 -4.13
C THR A 125 12.46 -6.95 -5.34
N GLN A 126 11.24 -6.40 -5.37
CA GLN A 126 10.31 -6.56 -6.49
C GLN A 126 10.84 -5.96 -7.79
N ALA A 127 11.56 -4.84 -7.70
CA ALA A 127 12.20 -4.23 -8.86
C ALA A 127 13.34 -5.12 -9.38
N ARG A 128 14.20 -5.66 -8.51
CA ARG A 128 15.31 -6.54 -8.90
C ARG A 128 14.80 -7.85 -9.51
N GLU A 129 13.71 -8.39 -9.01
CA GLU A 129 13.05 -9.56 -9.62
C GLU A 129 12.61 -9.30 -11.07
N LYS A 130 12.18 -8.07 -11.37
CA LYS A 130 11.63 -7.69 -12.70
C LYS A 130 12.66 -7.12 -13.67
N PHE A 131 13.63 -6.35 -13.17
CA PHE A 131 14.59 -5.57 -13.96
C PHE A 131 16.04 -6.00 -13.73
N GLY A 132 16.29 -6.93 -12.81
CA GLY A 132 17.63 -7.46 -12.54
C GLY A 132 18.62 -6.39 -12.08
N ASN A 133 19.80 -6.40 -12.72
CA ASN A 133 20.90 -5.52 -12.37
C ASN A 133 20.72 -4.07 -12.84
N ALA A 134 19.68 -3.78 -13.64
CA ALA A 134 19.35 -2.42 -14.04
C ALA A 134 18.79 -1.57 -12.89
N VAL A 135 18.45 -2.18 -11.74
CA VAL A 135 17.88 -1.44 -10.62
C VAL A 135 18.96 -0.68 -9.85
N ARG A 136 18.78 0.63 -9.73
CA ARG A 136 19.54 1.48 -8.80
C ARG A 136 18.63 2.04 -7.72
N CYS A 137 19.12 2.03 -6.49
CA CYS A 137 18.43 2.64 -5.36
C CYS A 137 19.19 3.85 -4.84
N TYR A 138 18.45 4.90 -4.50
CA TYR A 138 18.93 6.06 -3.76
C TYR A 138 18.28 6.02 -2.38
N ARG A 139 19.06 6.13 -1.31
CA ARG A 139 18.56 6.07 0.07
C ARG A 139 19.18 7.19 0.88
N LYS A 140 18.35 7.89 1.64
CA LYS A 140 18.79 8.92 2.59
C LYS A 140 18.14 8.69 3.95
N THR A 141 18.93 8.81 5.00
CA THR A 141 18.47 8.83 6.40
C THR A 141 18.99 10.11 7.02
N PHE A 142 18.12 10.86 7.70
CA PHE A 142 18.47 12.14 8.30
C PHE A 142 17.53 12.49 9.45
N GLN A 143 17.99 13.34 10.37
CA GLN A 143 17.13 13.95 11.37
C GLN A 143 16.44 15.17 10.74
N PRO A 144 15.09 15.24 10.72
CA PRO A 144 14.38 16.40 10.18
C PRO A 144 14.79 17.69 10.91
N LEU A 145 14.89 18.81 10.19
CA LEU A 145 15.35 20.09 10.75
C LEU A 145 14.55 20.52 11.98
N PHE A 146 13.23 20.31 11.96
CA PHE A 146 12.36 20.62 13.10
C PHE A 146 12.75 19.83 14.37
N ASN A 147 13.19 18.59 14.21
CA ASN A 147 13.64 17.72 15.30
C ASN A 147 15.01 18.11 15.86
N LEU A 148 15.80 18.94 15.16
CA LEU A 148 17.10 19.41 15.67
C LEU A 148 16.95 20.44 16.80
N ILE A 149 15.79 21.11 16.88
CA ILE A 149 15.49 22.10 17.93
C ILE A 149 14.83 21.41 19.14
N GLY A 150 14.17 20.26 18.92
CA GLY A 150 13.49 19.50 19.97
C GLY A 150 14.35 18.37 20.57
N GLU A 151 13.76 17.65 21.53
CA GLU A 151 14.37 16.45 22.14
C GLU A 151 14.19 15.18 21.29
N SER A 152 13.36 15.24 20.25
CA SER A 152 13.06 14.09 19.38
C SER A 152 14.30 13.68 18.58
N LYS A 153 14.71 12.43 18.76
CA LYS A 153 15.76 11.77 17.95
C LYS A 153 15.18 10.95 16.79
N GLN A 154 13.93 11.20 16.41
CA GLN A 154 13.32 10.49 15.29
C GLN A 154 13.97 10.90 13.97
N GLU A 155 14.49 9.90 13.25
CA GLU A 155 15.02 10.05 11.91
C GLU A 155 13.94 9.79 10.86
N ALA A 156 14.08 10.44 9.72
CA ALA A 156 13.36 10.11 8.49
C ALA A 156 14.25 9.23 7.59
N LEU A 157 13.63 8.33 6.85
CA LEU A 157 14.25 7.52 5.81
C LEU A 157 13.46 7.70 4.53
N LEU A 158 14.16 8.02 3.44
CA LEU A 158 13.56 8.07 2.12
C LEU A 158 14.34 7.14 1.19
N LYS A 159 13.65 6.54 0.23
CA LYS A 159 14.24 5.67 -0.79
C LYS A 159 13.55 5.86 -2.14
N LEU A 160 14.35 6.05 -3.19
CA LEU A 160 13.92 5.95 -4.58
C LEU A 160 14.50 4.68 -5.20
N VAL A 161 13.67 3.96 -5.94
CA VAL A 161 14.05 2.80 -6.74
C VAL A 161 13.87 3.20 -8.20
N ILE A 162 14.92 3.05 -9.02
CA ILE A 162 14.92 3.47 -10.42
C ILE A 162 15.40 2.34 -11.33
N ASP A 163 14.98 2.38 -12.58
CA ASP A 163 15.58 1.64 -13.69
C ASP A 163 16.70 2.49 -14.31
N GLN A 164 17.94 2.00 -14.29
CA GLN A 164 19.11 2.68 -14.84
C GLN A 164 19.08 2.84 -16.36
N HIS A 165 18.35 1.99 -17.09
CA HIS A 165 18.29 2.09 -18.54
C HIS A 165 17.38 3.23 -19.00
N SER A 166 16.19 3.33 -18.41
CA SER A 166 15.21 4.36 -18.78
C SER A 166 15.22 5.60 -17.88
N ASP A 167 16.00 5.57 -16.79
CA ASP A 167 15.99 6.55 -15.70
C ASP A 167 14.63 6.67 -14.97
N ARG A 168 13.66 5.80 -15.27
CA ARG A 168 12.32 5.87 -14.68
C ARG A 168 12.33 5.50 -13.21
N VAL A 169 11.57 6.25 -12.42
CA VAL A 169 11.28 5.88 -11.03
C VAL A 169 10.31 4.70 -11.03
N LEU A 170 10.73 3.61 -10.41
CA LEU A 170 9.98 2.37 -10.24
C LEU A 170 9.25 2.32 -8.89
N GLY A 171 9.77 3.01 -7.87
CA GLY A 171 9.11 3.16 -6.60
C GLY A 171 9.73 4.25 -5.72
N ALA A 172 8.91 4.80 -4.82
CA ALA A 172 9.31 5.76 -3.82
C ALA A 172 8.77 5.32 -2.45
N HIS A 173 9.63 5.40 -1.44
CA HIS A 173 9.35 4.90 -0.09
C HIS A 173 9.82 5.92 0.93
N MET A 174 9.03 6.12 1.98
CA MET A 174 9.37 7.05 3.04
C MET A 174 8.92 6.50 4.40
N VAL A 175 9.76 6.66 5.42
CA VAL A 175 9.41 6.55 6.84
C VAL A 175 9.74 7.89 7.47
N GLY A 176 8.78 8.54 8.10
CA GLY A 176 8.96 9.88 8.64
C GLY A 176 7.63 10.60 8.85
N GLU A 177 7.68 11.80 9.41
CA GLU A 177 6.50 12.64 9.51
C GLU A 177 5.96 13.01 8.11
N TYR A 178 4.64 13.01 7.96
CA TYR A 178 3.94 13.35 6.71
C TYR A 178 4.29 12.46 5.51
N ALA A 179 4.79 11.25 5.76
CA ALA A 179 5.15 10.31 4.70
C ALA A 179 3.96 10.06 3.74
N SER A 180 2.75 9.93 4.29
CA SER A 180 1.52 9.73 3.51
C SER A 180 1.26 10.85 2.50
N GLU A 181 1.26 12.10 2.96
CA GLU A 181 1.04 13.29 2.13
C GLU A 181 2.14 13.46 1.06
N ILE A 182 3.40 13.26 1.45
CA ILE A 182 4.53 13.40 0.51
C ILE A 182 4.46 12.33 -0.59
N ILE A 183 4.22 11.06 -0.23
CA ILE A 183 4.11 9.97 -1.21
C ILE A 183 2.84 10.10 -2.07
N GLN A 184 1.73 10.58 -1.51
CA GLN A 184 0.50 10.87 -2.26
C GLN A 184 0.76 11.82 -3.43
N MET A 185 1.62 12.83 -3.23
CA MET A 185 2.00 13.78 -4.27
C MET A 185 2.98 13.22 -5.32
N VAL A 186 3.68 12.12 -5.02
CA VAL A 186 4.52 11.39 -5.98
C VAL A 186 3.67 10.55 -6.95
N ALA A 187 2.46 10.14 -6.56
CA ALA A 187 1.56 9.31 -7.37
C ALA A 187 1.26 9.83 -8.79
N PRO A 188 0.85 11.10 -9.00
CA PRO A 188 0.63 11.61 -10.35
C PRO A 188 1.93 11.62 -11.19
N ALA A 189 3.08 11.92 -10.58
CA ALA A 189 4.37 11.91 -11.26
C ALA A 189 4.77 10.49 -11.70
N MET A 190 4.57 9.50 -10.83
CA MET A 190 4.75 8.08 -11.15
C MET A 190 3.86 7.64 -12.33
N LYS A 191 2.60 8.08 -12.34
CA LYS A 191 1.67 7.80 -13.45
C LYS A 191 2.12 8.46 -14.76
N ALA A 192 2.70 9.65 -14.70
CA ALA A 192 3.26 10.36 -15.85
C ALA A 192 4.62 9.82 -16.32
N GLY A 193 5.22 8.86 -15.60
CA GLY A 193 6.51 8.29 -15.96
C GLY A 193 7.71 9.14 -15.58
N VAL A 194 7.66 9.75 -14.39
CA VAL A 194 8.77 10.53 -13.82
C VAL A 194 10.10 9.76 -13.81
N THR A 195 11.19 10.47 -14.08
CA THR A 195 12.55 9.95 -14.07
C THR A 195 13.35 10.53 -12.91
N LYS A 196 14.48 9.93 -12.55
CA LYS A 196 15.38 10.49 -11.53
C LYS A 196 15.86 11.88 -11.92
N LYS A 197 16.12 12.12 -13.21
CA LYS A 197 16.46 13.45 -13.73
C LYS A 197 15.39 14.51 -13.43
N HIS A 198 14.10 14.17 -13.50
CA HIS A 198 13.04 15.13 -13.13
C HIS A 198 13.11 15.49 -11.64
N PHE A 199 13.43 14.54 -10.75
CA PHE A 199 13.66 14.82 -9.33
C PHE A 199 14.90 15.73 -9.13
N ASP A 200 16.00 15.45 -9.83
CA ASP A 200 17.25 16.23 -9.72
C ASP A 200 17.15 17.66 -10.25
N GLN A 201 16.24 17.92 -11.20
CA GLN A 201 16.01 19.24 -11.79
C GLN A 201 14.98 20.07 -11.02
N ALA A 202 14.22 19.45 -10.12
CA ALA A 202 13.23 20.14 -9.31
C ALA A 202 13.91 20.97 -8.21
N ILE A 203 13.39 22.17 -7.95
CA ILE A 203 13.82 23.01 -6.83
C ILE A 203 12.96 22.64 -5.62
N GLY A 204 13.62 22.27 -4.52
CA GLY A 204 12.97 21.94 -3.25
C GLY A 204 12.37 23.15 -2.55
N ILE A 205 11.30 22.92 -1.79
CA ILE A 205 10.80 23.90 -0.82
C ILE A 205 11.59 23.71 0.47
N HIS A 206 12.29 24.74 0.90
CA HIS A 206 13.13 24.71 2.10
C HIS A 206 12.53 25.55 3.25
N PRO A 207 12.44 25.03 4.48
CA PRO A 207 12.72 23.65 4.87
C PRO A 207 11.52 22.71 4.64
N SER A 208 11.75 21.52 4.09
CA SER A 208 10.74 20.44 4.06
C SER A 208 11.37 19.05 4.12
N LEU A 209 10.58 18.02 4.46
CA LEU A 209 11.04 16.63 4.31
C LEU A 209 11.04 16.19 2.84
N GLY A 210 10.08 16.69 2.05
CA GLY A 210 9.87 16.29 0.66
C GLY A 210 11.00 16.71 -0.27
N GLU A 211 11.66 17.86 -0.01
CA GLU A 211 12.80 18.32 -0.82
C GLU A 211 13.96 17.32 -0.83
N GLU A 212 14.04 16.44 0.18
CA GLU A 212 15.12 15.48 0.29
C GLU A 212 15.04 14.35 -0.74
N PHE A 213 13.90 14.17 -1.41
CA PHE A 213 13.82 13.35 -2.62
C PHE A 213 14.60 13.95 -3.79
N PHE A 214 14.78 15.28 -3.84
CA PHE A 214 15.35 15.99 -4.99
C PHE A 214 16.88 16.06 -4.90
N THR A 215 17.44 15.86 -3.71
CA THR A 215 18.88 16.00 -3.42
C THR A 215 19.62 14.66 -3.31
N MET A 216 18.95 13.53 -3.53
CA MET A 216 19.55 12.20 -3.38
C MET A 216 20.63 11.88 -4.43
N ARG A 217 21.68 11.17 -4.00
CA ARG A 217 22.86 10.78 -4.80
C ARG A 217 23.19 9.30 -4.65
#